data_AF-A0A559RCT2-F1
#
_entry.id   AF-A0A559RCT2-F1
#
_cell.length_a   1.000
_cell.length_b   1.000
_cell.length_c   1.000
_cell.angle_alpha   90.00
_cell.angle_beta   90.00
_cell.angle_gamma   90.00
#
_symmetry.space_group_name_H-M   'P 1'
#
loop_
_entity.id
_entity.type
_entity.pdbx_description
1 polymer ?
#
loop_
_entity_poly.entity_id
_entity_poly.type
_entity_poly.pdbx_seq_one_letter_code
_entity_poly.pdbx_strand_id
1 'polypeptide(L)'
;MDNIIRYEVGSNAIQHLLTVSTTIELSYKYLKSETKNEMVKSWIDNKLSYLKAFKQQSLSILNTVNIQQSSKPSVLLQLNMLWFKIKRKFYKNDSQLIINECLKLNAYFLSEVNKEIKSGILSKPAYTLLNTLKNELLITKQEFYISKLKLS
;
A
#
# COMPACT_ATOMS: atom_id res chain seq x y z
N MET A 1 30.64 -7.60 -8.34
CA MET A 1 30.14 -7.09 -7.04
C MET A 1 28.91 -6.20 -7.21
N ASP A 2 28.91 -5.25 -8.15
CA ASP A 2 27.79 -4.31 -8.38
C ASP A 2 26.41 -4.95 -8.59
N ASN A 3 26.34 -6.09 -9.29
CA ASN A 3 25.06 -6.77 -9.52
C ASN A 3 24.48 -7.34 -8.21
N ILE A 4 25.30 -7.92 -7.34
CA ILE A 4 24.85 -8.50 -6.06
C ILE A 4 24.27 -7.40 -5.16
N ILE A 5 24.98 -6.27 -5.04
CA ILE A 5 24.53 -5.10 -4.28
C ILE A 5 23.21 -4.55 -4.84
N ARG A 6 23.04 -4.52 -6.17
CA ARG A 6 21.79 -4.09 -6.81
C ARG A 6 20.60 -5.00 -6.51
N TYR A 7 20.83 -6.31 -6.43
CA TYR A 7 19.79 -7.29 -6.08
C TYR A 7 19.43 -7.24 -4.58
N GLU A 8 20.41 -7.05 -3.69
CA GLU A 8 20.18 -6.91 -2.25
C GLU A 8 19.46 -5.61 -1.88
N VAL A 9 19.85 -4.46 -2.44
CA VAL A 9 19.14 -3.20 -2.15
C VAL A 9 17.74 -3.21 -2.77
N GLY A 10 17.58 -3.74 -3.99
CA GLY A 10 16.27 -3.88 -4.63
C GLY A 10 15.33 -4.82 -3.88
N SER A 11 15.84 -5.91 -3.30
CA SER A 11 15.04 -6.82 -2.48
C SER A 11 14.69 -6.21 -1.12
N ASN A 12 15.59 -5.46 -0.48
CA ASN A 12 15.29 -4.72 0.74
C ASN A 12 14.18 -3.69 0.53
N ALA A 13 14.22 -2.94 -0.57
CA ALA A 13 13.16 -2.00 -0.95
C ALA A 13 11.80 -2.71 -1.13
N ILE A 14 11.79 -3.87 -1.81
CA ILE A 14 10.58 -4.67 -1.99
C ILE A 14 10.08 -5.23 -0.64
N GLN A 15 10.95 -5.73 0.22
CA GLN A 15 10.58 -6.24 1.56
C GLN A 15 10.01 -5.16 2.46
N HIS A 16 10.60 -3.96 2.44
CA HIS A 16 10.09 -2.81 3.15
C HIS A 16 8.67 -2.46 2.66
N LEU A 17 8.48 -2.32 1.35
CA LEU A 17 7.17 -2.00 0.77
C LEU A 17 6.15 -3.13 0.91
N LEU A 18 6.56 -4.39 1.00
CA LEU A 18 5.69 -5.50 1.40
C LEU A 18 5.17 -5.34 2.84
N THR A 19 6.01 -4.88 3.76
CA THR A 19 5.61 -4.60 5.14
C THR A 19 4.64 -3.42 5.20
N VAL A 20 4.96 -2.32 4.50
CA VAL A 20 4.11 -1.13 4.40
C VAL A 20 2.76 -1.47 3.76
N SER A 21 2.75 -2.18 2.63
CA SER A 21 1.53 -2.59 1.93
C SER A 21 0.64 -3.52 2.77
N THR A 22 1.22 -4.33 3.65
CA THR A 22 0.47 -5.16 4.61
C THR A 22 -0.24 -4.32 5.65
N THR A 23 0.42 -3.30 6.17
CA THR A 23 -0.21 -2.33 7.06
C THR A 23 -1.36 -1.61 6.37
N ILE A 24 -1.14 -1.13 5.15
CA ILE A 24 -2.14 -0.37 4.38
C ILE A 24 -3.34 -1.24 4.00
N GLU A 25 -3.11 -2.49 3.60
CA GLU A 25 -4.18 -3.43 3.29
C GLU A 25 -5.10 -3.65 4.50
N LEU A 26 -4.53 -3.81 5.69
CA LEU A 26 -5.30 -3.92 6.93
C LEU A 26 -6.09 -2.65 7.21
N SER A 27 -5.48 -1.46 7.02
CA SER A 27 -6.19 -0.18 7.16
C SER A 27 -7.39 -0.09 6.22
N TYR A 28 -7.22 -0.45 4.95
CA TYR A 28 -8.29 -0.37 3.97
C TYR A 28 -9.40 -1.37 4.26
N LYS A 29 -9.08 -2.63 4.62
CA LYS A 29 -10.08 -3.61 5.06
C LYS A 29 -10.88 -3.11 6.25
N TYR A 30 -10.19 -2.49 7.21
CA TYR A 30 -10.82 -1.89 8.37
C TYR A 30 -11.77 -0.74 7.99
N LEU A 31 -11.29 0.24 7.23
CA LEU A 31 -12.09 1.39 6.76
C LEU A 31 -13.30 0.95 5.92
N LYS A 32 -13.14 -0.09 5.10
CA LYS A 32 -14.25 -0.70 4.34
C LYS A 32 -15.34 -1.24 5.26
N SER A 33 -14.96 -1.87 6.38
CA SER A 33 -15.91 -2.45 7.34
C SER A 33 -16.72 -1.39 8.12
N GLU A 34 -16.25 -0.15 8.15
CA GLU A 34 -16.88 0.95 8.90
C GLU A 34 -17.82 1.82 8.05
N THR A 35 -17.91 1.57 6.74
CA THR A 35 -18.81 2.28 5.83
C THR A 35 -19.94 1.40 5.32
N LYS A 36 -21.14 1.97 5.19
CA LYS A 36 -22.27 1.37 4.45
C LYS A 36 -22.41 1.92 3.03
N ASN A 37 -21.63 2.93 2.64
CA ASN A 37 -21.70 3.53 1.32
C ASN A 37 -21.03 2.62 0.28
N GLU A 38 -21.81 2.07 -0.64
CA GLU A 38 -21.34 1.12 -1.67
C GLU A 38 -20.33 1.74 -2.64
N MET A 39 -20.42 3.04 -2.95
CA MET A 39 -19.40 3.70 -3.77
C MET A 39 -18.06 3.78 -3.04
N VAL A 40 -18.08 4.09 -1.74
CA VAL A 40 -16.85 4.12 -0.91
C VAL A 40 -16.27 2.71 -0.77
N LYS A 41 -17.11 1.69 -0.60
CA LYS A 41 -16.65 0.28 -0.56
C LYS A 41 -15.98 -0.14 -1.87
N SER A 42 -16.64 0.12 -3.01
CA SER A 42 -16.10 -0.17 -4.34
C SER A 42 -14.77 0.55 -4.58
N TRP A 43 -14.68 1.81 -4.18
CA TRP A 43 -13.43 2.57 -4.26
C TRP A 43 -12.31 1.98 -3.40
N ILE A 44 -12.62 1.50 -2.19
CA ILE A 44 -11.64 0.81 -1.33
C ILE A 44 -11.24 -0.55 -1.93
N ASP A 45 -12.17 -1.27 -2.55
CA ASP A 45 -11.90 -2.55 -3.21
C ASP A 45 -10.94 -2.41 -4.38
N ASN A 46 -11.07 -1.35 -5.19
CA ASN A 46 -10.08 -1.05 -6.23
C ASN A 46 -8.67 -0.89 -5.63
N LYS A 47 -8.56 -0.30 -4.43
CA LYS A 47 -7.27 -0.15 -3.75
C LYS A 47 -6.70 -1.47 -3.24
N LEU A 48 -7.56 -2.32 -2.67
CA LEU A 48 -7.17 -3.65 -2.23
C LEU A 48 -6.71 -4.52 -3.41
N SER A 49 -7.32 -4.35 -4.59
CA SER A 49 -6.95 -5.08 -5.81
C SER A 49 -5.51 -4.81 -6.24
N TYR A 50 -5.11 -3.53 -6.39
CA TYR A 50 -3.73 -3.22 -6.78
C TYR A 50 -2.71 -3.63 -5.70
N LEU A 51 -3.08 -3.57 -4.41
CA LEU A 51 -2.20 -4.03 -3.32
C LEU A 51 -1.94 -5.53 -3.42
N LYS A 52 -2.97 -6.33 -3.74
CA LYS A 52 -2.84 -7.77 -3.96
C LYS A 52 -1.91 -8.05 -5.14
N ALA A 53 -2.08 -7.36 -6.26
CA ALA A 53 -1.22 -7.50 -7.44
C ALA A 53 0.24 -7.15 -7.12
N PHE A 54 0.46 -6.02 -6.43
CA PHE A 54 1.80 -5.59 -5.99
C PHE A 54 2.48 -6.64 -5.11
N LYS A 55 1.76 -7.20 -4.12
CA LYS A 55 2.31 -8.23 -3.23
C LYS A 55 2.68 -9.51 -3.97
N GLN A 56 1.82 -9.96 -4.88
CA GLN A 56 2.11 -11.15 -5.69
C GLN A 56 3.36 -10.98 -6.56
N GLN A 57 3.48 -9.82 -7.23
CA GLN A 57 4.66 -9.52 -8.05
C GLN A 57 5.92 -9.35 -7.20
N SER A 58 5.80 -8.70 -6.03
CA SER A 58 6.89 -8.57 -5.06
C SER A 58 7.43 -9.93 -4.62
N LEU A 59 6.53 -10.87 -4.28
CA LEU A 59 6.88 -12.24 -3.90
C LEU A 59 7.61 -12.97 -5.03
N SER A 60 7.11 -12.83 -6.27
CA SER A 60 7.75 -13.40 -7.45
C SER A 60 9.19 -12.88 -7.63
N ILE A 61 9.41 -11.57 -7.49
CA ILE A 61 10.75 -10.97 -7.60
C ILE A 61 11.65 -11.38 -6.43
N LEU A 62 11.14 -11.53 -5.21
CA LEU A 62 11.97 -11.97 -4.08
C LEU A 62 12.38 -13.44 -4.20
N ASN A 63 11.47 -14.30 -4.68
CA ASN A 63 11.75 -15.72 -4.88
C ASN A 63 12.82 -15.95 -5.96
N THR A 64 12.89 -15.10 -7.00
CA THR A 64 13.95 -15.20 -8.02
C THR A 64 15.33 -14.78 -7.51
N VAL A 65 15.40 -14.07 -6.38
CA VAL A 65 16.65 -13.58 -5.78
C VAL A 65 17.11 -14.48 -4.61
N ASN A 66 16.40 -15.59 -4.32
CA ASN A 66 16.75 -16.58 -3.30
C ASN A 66 16.91 -16.02 -1.87
N ILE A 67 16.28 -14.88 -1.59
CA ILE A 67 16.33 -14.25 -0.26
C ILE A 67 15.18 -14.81 0.57
N GLN A 68 15.52 -15.60 1.59
CA GLN A 68 14.58 -16.11 2.59
C GLN A 68 13.84 -14.95 3.24
N GLN A 69 12.51 -14.97 3.14
CA GLN A 69 11.67 -13.96 3.80
C GLN A 69 11.76 -14.10 5.32
N SER A 70 11.92 -12.97 6.00
CA SER A 70 11.64 -12.88 7.43
C SER A 70 10.14 -13.12 7.66
N SER A 71 9.77 -14.32 8.11
CA SER A 71 8.39 -14.74 8.37
C SER A 71 7.78 -14.20 9.67
N LYS A 72 8.48 -13.31 10.39
CA LYS A 72 7.98 -12.84 11.69
C LYS A 72 6.88 -11.80 11.48
N PRO A 73 5.69 -11.96 12.10
CA PRO A 73 4.74 -10.87 12.20
C PRO A 73 5.44 -9.73 12.95
N SER A 74 5.70 -8.63 12.26
CA SER A 74 6.45 -7.53 12.86
C SER A 74 5.64 -6.98 14.04
N VAL A 75 6.31 -6.64 15.13
CA VAL A 75 5.71 -5.94 16.29
C VAL A 75 4.91 -4.71 15.83
N LEU A 76 5.32 -4.12 14.70
CA LEU A 76 4.61 -3.09 13.95
C LEU A 76 3.17 -3.47 13.58
N LEU A 77 2.92 -4.70 13.13
CA LEU A 77 1.58 -5.21 12.82
C LEU A 77 0.66 -5.21 14.05
N GLN A 78 1.19 -5.59 15.22
CA GLN A 78 0.43 -5.60 16.47
C GLN A 78 0.13 -4.17 16.95
N LEU A 79 1.09 -3.25 16.85
CA LEU A 79 0.90 -1.83 17.16
C LEU A 79 -0.14 -1.19 16.23
N ASN A 80 -0.10 -1.53 14.94
CA ASN A 80 -1.09 -1.06 13.96
C ASN A 80 -2.49 -1.57 14.29
N MET A 81 -2.64 -2.84 14.66
CA MET A 81 -3.92 -3.38 15.14
C MET A 81 -4.44 -2.66 16.38
N LEU A 82 -3.56 -2.31 17.33
CA LEU A 82 -3.93 -1.54 18.52
C LEU A 82 -4.43 -0.14 18.14
N TRP A 83 -3.73 0.52 17.22
CA TRP A 83 -4.10 1.83 16.69
C TRP A 83 -5.46 1.80 15.97
N PHE A 84 -5.75 0.76 15.18
CA PHE A 84 -7.07 0.60 14.54
C PHE A 84 -8.20 0.45 15.56
N LYS A 85 -7.97 -0.27 16.66
CA LYS A 85 -8.97 -0.41 17.73
C LYS A 85 -9.31 0.94 18.37
N ILE A 86 -8.34 1.83 18.55
CA ILE A 86 -8.55 3.19 19.10
C ILE A 86 -9.34 4.04 18.09
N LYS A 87 -8.93 3.99 16.83
CA LYS A 87 -9.55 4.70 15.70
C LYS A 87 -11.02 4.31 15.47
N ARG A 88 -11.42 3.11 15.90
CA ARG A 88 -12.75 2.56 15.68
C ARG A 88 -13.93 3.29 16.27
N LYS A 89 -13.70 4.15 17.26
CA LYS A 89 -14.77 4.99 17.80
C LYS A 89 -15.10 6.21 16.93
N PHE A 90 -14.23 6.57 15.98
CA PHE A 90 -14.31 7.87 15.28
C PHE A 90 -14.79 7.80 13.82
N TYR A 91 -14.85 6.62 13.21
CA TYR A 91 -15.10 6.50 11.76
C TYR A 91 -16.47 5.92 11.36
N LYS A 92 -17.32 5.53 12.32
CA LYS A 92 -18.55 4.76 12.05
C LYS A 92 -19.51 5.51 11.11
N ASN A 93 -19.70 4.99 9.89
CA ASN A 93 -20.59 5.51 8.83
C ASN A 93 -20.34 6.95 8.36
N ASP A 94 -19.25 7.59 8.75
CA ASP A 94 -18.88 8.89 8.20
C ASP A 94 -18.05 8.68 6.92
N SER A 95 -18.73 8.74 5.79
CA SER A 95 -18.09 8.53 4.48
C SER A 95 -16.96 9.53 4.23
N GLN A 96 -17.10 10.79 4.65
CA GLN A 96 -16.10 11.82 4.40
C GLN A 96 -14.84 11.60 5.25
N LEU A 97 -15.00 11.22 6.52
CA LEU A 97 -13.87 10.85 7.39
C LEU A 97 -13.15 9.60 6.88
N ILE A 98 -13.89 8.57 6.47
CA ILE A 98 -13.32 7.34 5.90
C ILE A 98 -12.53 7.65 4.62
N ILE A 99 -13.10 8.46 3.73
CA ILE A 99 -12.43 8.92 2.51
C ILE A 99 -11.14 9.66 2.84
N ASN A 100 -11.19 10.62 3.77
CA ASN A 100 -10.02 11.41 4.15
C ASN A 100 -8.90 10.53 4.69
N GLU A 101 -9.24 9.51 5.48
CA GLU A 101 -8.26 8.55 6.00
C GLU A 101 -7.67 7.68 4.88
N CYS A 102 -8.50 7.21 3.94
CA CYS A 102 -8.01 6.52 2.74
C CYS A 102 -7.03 7.37 1.93
N LEU A 103 -7.30 8.67 1.76
CA LEU A 103 -6.41 9.59 1.05
C LEU A 103 -5.08 9.79 1.79
N LYS A 104 -5.10 9.89 3.13
CA LYS A 104 -3.89 9.96 3.95
C LYS A 104 -3.03 8.70 3.82
N LEU A 105 -3.66 7.52 3.86
CA LEU A 105 -2.98 6.24 3.65
C LEU A 105 -2.36 6.15 2.26
N ASN A 106 -3.07 6.58 1.23
CA ASN A 106 -2.57 6.61 -0.14
C ASN A 106 -1.37 7.55 -0.29
N ALA A 107 -1.44 8.74 0.32
CA ALA A 107 -0.34 9.71 0.31
C ALA A 107 0.88 9.21 1.07
N TYR A 108 0.69 8.58 2.23
CA TYR A 108 1.75 7.91 2.98
C TYR A 108 2.41 6.83 2.12
N PHE A 109 1.63 5.97 1.46
CA PHE A 109 2.21 4.91 0.65
C PHE A 109 3.02 5.45 -0.52
N LEU A 110 2.50 6.46 -1.20
CA LEU A 110 3.18 7.13 -2.30
C LEU A 110 4.50 7.76 -1.84
N SER A 111 4.56 8.29 -0.62
CA SER A 111 5.78 8.79 -0.01
C SER A 111 6.82 7.68 0.16
N GLU A 112 6.43 6.54 0.74
CA GLU A 112 7.32 5.39 0.92
C GLU A 112 7.81 4.83 -0.43
N VAL A 113 6.93 4.70 -1.42
CA VAL A 113 7.31 4.26 -2.78
C VAL A 113 8.31 5.23 -3.41
N ASN A 114 8.08 6.54 -3.31
CA ASN A 114 9.01 7.54 -3.87
C ASN A 114 10.36 7.53 -3.14
N LYS A 115 10.38 7.27 -1.82
CA LYS A 115 11.61 7.13 -1.05
C LYS A 115 12.45 5.96 -1.57
N GLU A 116 11.82 4.81 -1.79
CA GLU A 116 12.51 3.62 -2.33
C GLU A 116 12.93 3.79 -3.80
N ILE A 117 12.17 4.51 -4.62
CA ILE A 117 12.60 4.80 -5.99
C ILE A 117 13.83 5.73 -5.99
N LYS A 118 13.84 6.73 -5.11
CA LYS A 118 14.95 7.71 -5.01
C LYS A 118 16.24 7.13 -4.42
N SER A 119 16.17 6.03 -3.67
CA SER A 119 17.38 5.36 -3.16
C SER A 119 18.26 4.77 -4.28
N GLY A 120 17.73 4.68 -5.51
CA GLY A 120 18.52 4.63 -6.76
C GLY A 120 19.15 3.28 -7.10
N ILE A 121 19.13 2.31 -6.19
CA ILE A 121 19.74 0.99 -6.38
C ILE A 121 18.63 -0.05 -6.49
N LEU A 122 18.00 -0.11 -7.66
CA LEU A 122 16.93 -1.06 -7.96
C LEU A 122 17.29 -1.90 -9.18
N SER A 123 17.03 -3.20 -9.12
CA SER A 123 17.02 -4.04 -10.32
C SER A 123 15.92 -3.58 -11.27
N LYS A 124 16.07 -3.82 -12.58
CA LYS A 124 15.05 -3.44 -13.59
C LYS A 124 13.65 -3.96 -13.23
N PRO A 125 13.46 -5.22 -12.79
CA PRO A 125 12.15 -5.71 -12.34
C PRO A 125 11.59 -4.95 -11.14
N ALA A 126 12.43 -4.64 -10.14
CA ALA A 126 12.02 -3.87 -8.96
C ALA A 126 11.60 -2.44 -9.35
N TYR A 127 12.39 -1.77 -10.18
CA TYR A 127 12.07 -0.42 -10.66
C TYR A 127 10.75 -0.36 -11.43
N THR A 128 10.50 -1.34 -12.32
CA THR A 128 9.23 -1.43 -13.05
C THR A 128 8.05 -1.64 -12.10
N LEU A 129 8.18 -2.58 -11.15
CA LEU A 129 7.13 -2.85 -10.15
C LEU A 129 6.78 -1.60 -9.33
N LEU A 130 7.80 -0.87 -8.84
CA LEU A 130 7.58 0.33 -8.03
C LEU A 130 6.94 1.46 -8.83
N ASN A 131 7.30 1.63 -10.10
CA ASN A 131 6.66 2.64 -10.95
C ASN A 131 5.22 2.27 -11.31
N THR A 132 4.93 0.99 -11.56
CA THR A 132 3.54 0.53 -11.74
C THR A 132 2.72 0.85 -10.50
N LEU A 133 3.21 0.50 -9.30
CA LEU A 133 2.54 0.82 -8.06
C LEU A 133 2.33 2.34 -7.88
N LYS A 134 3.36 3.14 -8.17
CA LYS A 134 3.26 4.61 -8.12
C LYS A 134 2.15 5.13 -9.03
N ASN A 135 2.04 4.62 -10.25
CA ASN A 135 1.01 5.04 -11.20
C ASN A 135 -0.40 4.68 -10.70
N GLU A 136 -0.60 3.46 -10.17
CA GLU A 136 -1.87 3.04 -9.56
C GLU A 136 -2.29 3.97 -8.39
N LEU A 137 -1.33 4.36 -7.54
CA LEU A 137 -1.58 5.28 -6.43
C LEU A 137 -1.97 6.69 -6.90
N LEU A 138 -1.46 7.13 -8.05
CA LEU A 138 -1.77 8.42 -8.66
C LEU A 138 -3.13 8.41 -9.39
N ILE A 139 -3.43 7.36 -10.16
CA ILE A 139 -4.70 7.20 -10.88
C ILE A 139 -5.85 7.15 -9.88
N THR A 140 -5.73 6.31 -8.85
CA THR A 140 -6.81 6.16 -7.84
C THR A 140 -7.00 7.39 -6.95
N LYS A 141 -6.04 8.33 -6.93
CA LYS A 141 -6.22 9.67 -6.37
C LYS A 141 -7.08 10.52 -7.30
N GLN A 142 -6.78 10.54 -8.60
CA GLN A 142 -7.50 11.33 -9.60
C GLN A 142 -8.95 10.88 -9.80
N GLU A 143 -9.20 9.58 -9.93
CA GLU A 143 -10.56 9.01 -10.10
C GLU A 143 -11.50 9.39 -8.96
N PHE A 144 -10.96 9.55 -7.75
CA PHE A 144 -11.75 9.97 -6.60
C PHE A 144 -12.13 11.46 -6.63
N TYR A 145 -11.21 12.35 -7.05
CA TYR A 145 -11.57 13.76 -7.21
C TYR A 145 -12.66 13.93 -8.27
N ILE A 146 -12.59 13.13 -9.35
CA ILE A 146 -13.60 13.11 -10.41
C ILE A 146 -14.94 12.57 -9.89
N SER A 147 -14.95 11.54 -9.03
CA SER A 147 -16.20 11.02 -8.45
C SER A 147 -16.79 11.95 -7.39
N LYS A 148 -15.96 12.71 -6.66
CA LYS A 148 -16.42 13.72 -5.69
C LYS A 148 -17.18 14.87 -6.37
N LEU A 149 -16.76 15.28 -7.58
CA LEU A 149 -17.48 16.25 -8.41
C LEU A 149 -18.87 15.76 -8.87
N LYS A 150 -19.12 14.44 -8.86
CA LYS A 150 -20.42 13.85 -9.20
C LYS A 150 -21.32 13.63 -7.98
N LEU A 151 -20.77 13.76 -6.78
CA LEU A 151 -21.48 13.61 -5.51
C LEU A 151 -21.91 14.96 -4.91
N SER A 152 -21.45 16.07 -5.49
CA SER A 152 -21.88 17.45 -5.23
C SER A 152 -22.96 17.87 -6.21
#